data_AF-A0A9Q3EKJ8-F1
#
_entry.id   AF-A0A9Q3EKJ8-F1
#
_cell.length_a   1.000
_cell.length_b   1.000
_cell.length_c   1.000
_cell.angle_alpha   90.00
_cell.angle_beta   90.00
_cell.angle_gamma   90.00
#
_symmetry.space_group_name_H-M   'P 1'
#
loop_
_entity.id
_entity.type
_entity.pdbx_description
1 polymer ?
#
loop_
_entity_poly.entity_id
_entity_poly.type
_entity_poly.pdbx_seq_one_letter_code
_entity_poly.pdbx_strand_id
1 'polypeptide(L)'
;MANQLFEAQINPSLSPKMRHDLIDVLYKYSNSFASYNEPLGAIKGHEVDITLNISTSYPPLLRRPAYPASPRAREALEKHIQYLIQLGVLRKVGHNEEVDVTTPVIIS
;
A
#
# COMPACT_ATOMS: atom_id res chain seq x y z
N MET A 1 -5.94 -19.34 -4.51
CA MET A 1 -7.33 -18.91 -4.71
C MET A 1 -8.38 -20.01 -4.63
N ALA A 2 -8.10 -21.27 -5.03
CA ALA A 2 -9.12 -22.34 -5.03
C ALA A 2 -9.87 -22.51 -3.69
N ASN A 3 -9.20 -22.28 -2.55
CA ASN A 3 -9.82 -22.35 -1.22
C ASN A 3 -10.47 -21.04 -0.74
N GLN A 4 -10.20 -19.89 -1.36
CA GLN A 4 -10.72 -18.59 -0.89
C GLN A 4 -12.17 -18.35 -1.32
N LEU A 5 -12.60 -18.91 -2.45
CA LEU A 5 -13.99 -18.80 -2.90
C LEU A 5 -14.92 -19.81 -2.22
N PHE A 6 -14.38 -20.81 -1.51
CA PHE A 6 -15.18 -21.75 -0.72
C PHE A 6 -15.83 -21.06 0.49
N GLU A 7 -15.13 -20.10 1.09
CA GLU A 7 -15.61 -19.27 2.20
C GLU A 7 -16.36 -18.02 1.72
N ALA A 8 -16.53 -17.83 0.41
CA ALA A 8 -17.17 -16.64 -0.14
C ALA A 8 -18.66 -16.61 0.23
N GLN A 9 -19.08 -15.51 0.87
CA GLN A 9 -20.49 -15.23 1.15
C GLN A 9 -21.18 -14.75 -0.12
N ILE A 10 -21.52 -15.69 -1.00
CA ILE A 10 -22.29 -15.44 -2.22
C ILE A 10 -23.78 -15.34 -1.86
N ASN A 11 -24.48 -14.36 -2.44
CA ASN A 11 -25.90 -14.14 -2.20
C ASN A 11 -26.71 -15.45 -2.40
N PRO A 12 -27.44 -15.93 -1.36
CA PRO A 12 -28.16 -17.20 -1.43
C PRO A 12 -29.35 -17.19 -2.41
N SER A 13 -29.83 -16.01 -2.82
CA SER A 13 -30.92 -15.87 -3.80
C SER A 13 -30.49 -16.14 -5.25
N LEU A 14 -29.20 -16.36 -5.51
CA LEU A 14 -28.71 -16.68 -6.84
C LEU A 14 -29.08 -18.10 -7.24
N SER A 15 -29.55 -18.28 -8.48
CA SER A 15 -29.75 -19.62 -9.03
C SER A 15 -28.42 -20.38 -9.12
N PRO A 16 -28.44 -21.73 -9.12
CA PRO A 16 -27.22 -22.53 -9.23
C PRO A 16 -26.36 -22.16 -10.45
N LYS A 17 -27.01 -21.85 -11.58
CA LYS A 17 -26.35 -21.41 -12.81
C LYS A 17 -25.65 -20.07 -12.63
N MET A 18 -26.35 -19.05 -12.10
CA MET A 18 -25.76 -17.72 -11.88
C MET A 18 -24.60 -17.77 -10.88
N ARG A 19 -24.69 -18.62 -9.87
CA ARG A 19 -23.60 -18.83 -8.91
C ARG A 19 -22.38 -19.44 -9.59
N HIS A 20 -22.57 -20.41 -10.46
CA HIS A 20 -21.49 -21.01 -11.24
C HIS A 20 -20.83 -19.97 -12.16
N ASP A 21 -21.63 -19.26 -12.95
CA ASP A 21 -21.15 -18.21 -13.87
C ASP A 21 -20.36 -17.12 -13.12
N LEU A 22 -20.82 -16.73 -11.92
CA LEU A 22 -20.11 -15.77 -11.06
C LEU A 22 -18.75 -16.30 -10.62
N ILE A 23 -18.70 -17.54 -10.14
CA ILE A 23 -17.45 -18.18 -9.68
C ILE A 23 -16.45 -18.25 -10.84
N ASP A 24 -16.90 -18.62 -12.04
CA ASP A 24 -16.07 -18.68 -13.23
C ASP A 24 -15.47 -17.32 -13.58
N VAL A 25 -16.26 -16.25 -13.51
CA VAL A 25 -15.78 -14.87 -13.72
C VAL A 25 -14.75 -14.48 -12.66
N LEU A 26 -15.00 -14.78 -11.38
CA LEU A 26 -14.07 -14.46 -10.29
C LEU A 26 -12.74 -15.19 -10.44
N TYR A 27 -12.75 -16.46 -10.88
CA TYR A 27 -11.52 -17.20 -11.18
C TYR A 27 -10.82 -16.64 -12.41
N LYS A 28 -11.57 -16.37 -13.48
CA LYS A 28 -11.04 -15.84 -14.74
C LYS A 28 -10.31 -14.51 -14.55
N TYR A 29 -10.84 -13.64 -13.70
CA TYR A 29 -10.27 -12.32 -13.40
C TYR A 29 -9.65 -12.24 -12.01
N SER A 30 -9.20 -13.37 -11.46
CA SER A 30 -8.60 -13.47 -10.13
C SER A 30 -7.55 -12.39 -9.84
N ASN A 31 -6.65 -12.14 -10.78
CA ASN A 31 -5.58 -11.14 -10.64
C ASN A 31 -6.06 -9.68 -10.63
N SER A 32 -7.34 -9.42 -10.94
CA SER A 32 -7.93 -8.09 -10.87
C SER A 32 -8.43 -7.74 -9.46
N PHE A 33 -8.48 -8.72 -8.55
CA PHE A 33 -8.89 -8.53 -7.17
C PHE A 33 -7.67 -8.50 -6.24
N ALA A 34 -7.72 -7.63 -5.24
CA ALA A 34 -6.73 -7.64 -4.17
C ALA A 34 -6.79 -8.97 -3.42
N SER A 35 -5.62 -9.57 -3.17
CA SER A 35 -5.50 -10.79 -2.39
C SER A 35 -4.69 -10.54 -1.12
N TYR A 36 -4.68 -11.50 -0.19
CA TYR A 36 -3.86 -11.40 1.01
C TYR A 36 -2.37 -11.24 0.69
N ASN A 37 -1.88 -11.92 -0.37
CA ASN A 37 -0.49 -11.88 -0.79
C ASN A 37 -0.17 -10.66 -1.66
N GLU A 38 -1.15 -10.18 -2.42
CA GLU A 38 -1.04 -9.04 -3.34
C GLU A 38 -2.19 -8.06 -3.09
N PRO A 39 -2.14 -7.30 -1.98
CA PRO A 39 -3.23 -6.41 -1.59
C PRO A 39 -3.25 -5.10 -2.38
N LEU A 40 -2.14 -4.77 -3.04
CA LEU A 40 -1.96 -3.53 -3.80
C LEU A 40 -1.51 -3.87 -5.22
N GLY A 41 -2.12 -3.20 -6.20
CA GLY A 41 -1.66 -3.23 -7.57
C GLY A 41 -0.48 -2.28 -7.75
N ALA A 42 0.57 -2.73 -8.44
CA ALA A 42 1.68 -1.90 -8.86
C ALA A 42 1.55 -1.61 -10.37
N ILE A 43 1.23 -0.37 -10.73
CA ILE A 43 1.27 0.08 -12.12
C ILE A 43 2.73 0.33 -12.48
N LYS A 44 3.32 -0.55 -13.29
CA LYS A 44 4.70 -0.41 -13.77
C LYS A 44 4.76 0.58 -14.95
N GLY A 45 5.77 1.45 -15.00
CA GLY A 45 5.99 2.38 -16.12
C GLY A 45 5.20 3.70 -16.03
N HIS A 46 4.57 3.96 -14.88
CA HIS A 46 3.87 5.20 -14.56
C HIS A 46 4.41 5.84 -13.28
N GLU A 47 5.72 5.72 -13.08
CA GLU A 47 6.43 6.35 -11.97
C GLU A 47 6.32 7.88 -12.10
N VAL A 48 6.01 8.56 -11.01
CA VAL A 48 5.88 10.02 -10.99
C VAL A 48 7.22 10.63 -10.57
N ASP A 49 7.80 11.43 -11.46
CA ASP A 49 8.94 12.27 -11.12
C ASP A 49 8.44 13.62 -10.59
N ILE A 50 8.74 13.92 -9.33
CA ILE A 50 8.39 15.18 -8.69
C ILE A 50 9.67 15.99 -8.51
N THR A 51 9.91 16.91 -9.44
CA THR A 51 11.04 17.83 -9.36
C THR A 51 10.69 19.05 -8.49
N LEU A 52 11.51 19.34 -7.49
CA LEU A 52 11.39 20.56 -6.71
C LEU A 52 11.92 21.76 -7.51
N ASN A 53 11.21 22.88 -7.44
CA ASN A 53 11.63 24.15 -8.07
C ASN A 53 12.67 24.92 -7.24
N ILE A 54 13.25 24.29 -6.22
CA ILE A 54 14.21 24.88 -5.30
C ILE A 54 15.45 23.99 -5.22
N SER A 55 16.62 24.60 -5.12
CA SER A 55 17.86 23.91 -4.77
C SER A 55 18.02 23.84 -3.24
N THR A 56 18.88 22.95 -2.77
CA THR A 56 19.39 22.96 -1.38
C THR A 56 19.89 24.38 -1.04
N SER A 57 19.58 24.97 0.12
CA SER A 57 18.95 24.46 1.34
C SER A 57 17.40 24.44 1.31
N TYR A 58 16.82 23.28 1.66
CA TYR A 58 15.36 23.15 1.83
C TYR A 58 14.78 24.17 2.83
N PRO A 59 13.53 24.64 2.63
CA PRO A 59 12.88 25.59 3.52
C PRO A 59 12.85 25.05 4.96
N PRO A 60 13.02 25.92 5.97
CA PRO A 60 12.99 25.53 7.38
C PRO A 60 11.73 24.74 7.79
N LEU A 61 10.60 24.96 7.09
CA LEU A 61 9.36 24.20 7.31
C LEU A 61 9.53 22.69 7.10
N LEU A 62 10.36 22.26 6.15
CA LEU A 62 10.60 20.84 5.86
C LEU A 62 11.54 20.17 6.88
N ARG A 63 12.20 20.97 7.74
CA ARG A 63 13.13 20.49 8.78
C ARG A 63 12.48 20.39 10.15
N ARG A 64 11.17 20.59 10.24
CA ARG A 64 10.47 20.52 11.52
C ARG A 64 10.45 19.06 12.00
N PRO A 65 10.75 18.82 13.29
CA PRO A 65 10.60 17.47 13.85
C PRO A 65 9.15 17.04 13.76
N ALA A 66 8.93 15.74 13.65
CA ALA A 66 7.59 15.17 13.76
C ALA A 66 6.95 15.60 15.09
N TYR A 67 5.65 15.91 15.04
CA TYR A 67 4.90 16.22 16.25
C TYR A 67 4.93 15.03 17.22
N PRO A 68 5.00 15.28 18.54
CA PRO A 68 5.00 14.21 19.52
C PRO A 68 3.68 13.44 19.46
N ALA A 69 3.77 12.13 19.25
CA ALA A 69 2.63 11.21 19.32
C ALA A 69 2.53 10.61 20.72
N SER A 70 1.31 10.33 21.19
CA SER A 70 1.12 9.60 22.45
C SER A 70 1.66 8.16 22.33
N PRO A 71 2.06 7.49 23.43
CA PRO A 71 2.59 6.13 23.38
C PRO A 71 1.63 5.15 22.67
N ARG A 72 0.34 5.22 22.99
CA ARG A 72 -0.71 4.42 22.35
C ARG A 72 -0.82 4.69 20.85
N ALA A 73 -0.74 5.95 20.43
CA ALA A 73 -0.78 6.29 19.01
C ALA A 73 0.45 5.76 18.28
N ARG A 74 1.64 5.85 18.90
CA ARG A 74 2.89 5.36 18.34
C ARG A 74 2.85 3.84 18.13
N GLU A 75 2.35 3.07 19.09
CA GLU A 75 2.19 1.61 18.97
C GLU A 75 1.22 1.21 17.86
N ALA A 76 0.11 1.93 17.71
CA ALA A 76 -0.85 1.67 16.64
C ALA A 76 -0.24 1.99 15.26
N LEU A 77 0.45 3.13 15.14
CA LEU A 77 1.11 3.56 13.91
C LEU A 77 2.24 2.61 13.49
N GLU A 78 3.03 2.12 14.44
CA GLU A 78 4.15 1.22 14.15
C GLU A 78 3.68 -0.03 13.40
N LYS A 79 2.53 -0.61 13.77
CA LYS A 79 1.96 -1.78 13.07
C LYS A 79 1.69 -1.49 11.60
N HIS A 80 1.11 -0.33 11.30
CA HIS A 80 0.80 0.07 9.93
C HIS A 80 2.06 0.42 9.14
N ILE A 81 3.01 1.10 9.76
CA ILE A 81 4.30 1.42 9.13
C ILE A 81 5.04 0.14 8.74
N GLN A 82 5.13 -0.84 9.65
CA GLN A 82 5.78 -2.12 9.36
C GLN A 82 5.09 -2.87 8.23
N TYR A 83 3.75 -2.88 8.21
CA TYR A 83 2.99 -3.49 7.13
C TYR A 83 3.29 -2.84 5.77
N LEU A 84 3.31 -1.51 5.71
CA LEU A 84 3.64 -0.77 4.48
C LEU A 84 5.10 -0.96 4.03
N ILE A 85 6.04 -1.16 4.96
CA ILE A 85 7.42 -1.54 4.64
C ILE A 85 7.47 -2.92 4.00
N GLN A 86 6.75 -3.90 4.56
CA GLN A 86 6.67 -5.27 4.02
C GLN A 86 6.07 -5.29 2.60
N LEU A 87 5.10 -4.41 2.34
CA LEU A 87 4.51 -4.24 1.01
C LEU A 87 5.41 -3.48 0.02
N GLY A 88 6.58 -2.99 0.45
CA GLY A 88 7.47 -2.19 -0.39
C GLY A 88 6.93 -0.79 -0.73
N VAL A 89 5.89 -0.33 -0.05
CA VAL A 89 5.31 1.01 -0.21
C VAL A 89 6.17 2.06 0.51
N LEU A 90 6.71 1.69 1.67
CA LEU A 90 7.59 2.55 2.46
C LEU A 90 8.99 1.96 2.56
N ARG A 91 10.00 2.83 2.55
CA ARG A 91 11.40 2.47 2.78
C ARG A 91 11.99 3.33 3.89
N LYS A 92 12.78 2.71 4.76
CA LYS A 92 13.58 3.44 5.76
C LYS A 92 14.79 4.08 5.10
N VAL A 93 15.07 5.31 5.48
CA VAL A 93 16.14 6.14 4.92
C VAL A 93 17.03 6.64 6.04
N GLY A 94 18.34 6.58 5.81
CA GLY A 94 19.33 7.09 6.76
C GLY A 94 19.31 8.62 6.86
N HIS A 95 19.69 9.17 8.01
CA HIS A 95 19.64 10.62 8.26
C HIS A 95 20.45 11.47 7.26
N ASN A 96 21.45 10.89 6.60
CA ASN A 96 22.32 11.54 5.61
C ASN A 96 22.21 10.93 4.20
N GLU A 97 21.23 10.06 3.97
CA GLU A 97 21.03 9.46 2.66
C GLU A 97 20.34 10.50 1.75
N GLU A 98 21.01 10.88 0.67
CA GLU A 98 20.39 11.67 -0.38
C GLU A 98 19.40 10.78 -1.12
N VAL A 99 18.12 11.14 -1.03
CA VAL A 99 17.06 10.46 -1.76
C VAL A 99 16.53 11.41 -2.81
N ASP A 100 16.53 10.97 -4.06
CA ASP A 100 15.73 11.62 -5.09
C ASP A 100 14.26 11.57 -4.64
N VAL A 101 13.59 12.73 -4.61
CA VAL A 101 12.27 12.97 -3.99
C VAL A 101 11.13 12.13 -4.63
N THR A 102 11.45 11.31 -5.62
CA THR A 102 10.58 10.37 -6.32
C THR A 102 10.09 9.21 -5.44
N THR A 103 10.69 8.97 -4.27
CA THR A 103 10.28 7.88 -3.36
C THR A 103 9.64 8.42 -2.07
N PRO A 104 8.45 7.96 -1.65
CA PRO A 104 7.91 8.29 -0.33
C PRO A 104 8.83 7.72 0.76
N VAL A 105 9.33 8.59 1.64
CA VAL A 105 10.35 8.25 2.63
C VAL A 105 9.93 8.62 4.04
N ILE A 106 10.29 7.78 5.01
CA ILE A 106 10.22 8.09 6.45
C ILE A 106 11.63 8.43 6.91
N ILE A 107 11.79 9.65 7.44
CA ILE A 107 13.03 10.09 8.09
C ILE A 107 12.91 9.73 9.58
N SER A 108 13.87 8.94 10.07
CA SER A 108 13.98 8.54 11.48
C SER A 108 15.04 9.34 12.24
#